data_AF-A0A7G9YK90-F1
#
_entry.id   AF-A0A7G9YK90-F1
#
_cell.length_a   1.000
_cell.length_b   1.000
_cell.length_c   1.000
_cell.angle_alpha   90.00
_cell.angle_beta   90.00
_cell.angle_gamma   90.00
#
_symmetry.space_group_name_H-M   'P 1'
#
loop_
_entity.id
_entity.type
_entity.pdbx_description
1 polymer ?
#
loop_
_entity_poly.entity_id
_entity_poly.type
_entity_poly.pdbx_seq_one_letter_code
_entity_poly.pdbx_strand_id
1 'polypeptide(L)'
;MMAMRLFAFDLIACLKKDAGREFENLTVESIFDEIIEFPALVKAKRDRIVVTFYGGYRARHKAAAEALMGRLDETGRNVPIPWLGNRKIEVRFK
;
A
#
# COMPACT_ATOMS: atom_id res chain seq x y z
N MET A 1 -6.79 -15.35 6.45
CA MET A 1 -5.49 -14.64 6.42
C MET A 1 -4.45 -15.32 5.53
N MET A 2 -4.27 -16.64 5.61
CA MET A 2 -3.26 -17.35 4.78
C MET A 2 -3.41 -17.11 3.27
N ALA A 3 -4.63 -17.17 2.73
CA ALA A 3 -4.89 -16.91 1.31
C ALA A 3 -4.48 -15.49 0.86
N MET A 4 -4.70 -14.48 1.71
CA MET A 4 -4.28 -13.09 1.42
C MET A 4 -2.76 -12.93 1.49
N ARG A 5 -2.10 -13.66 2.41
CA ARG A 5 -0.63 -13.70 2.46
C ARG A 5 -0.09 -14.33 1.18
N LEU A 6 -0.57 -15.51 0.78
CA LEU A 6 -0.16 -16.18 -0.46
C LEU A 6 -0.34 -15.29 -1.69
N PHE A 7 -1.51 -14.65 -1.83
CA PHE A 7 -1.74 -13.71 -2.93
C PHE A 7 -0.77 -12.53 -2.93
N ALA A 8 -0.47 -11.97 -1.76
CA ALA A 8 0.47 -10.88 -1.64
C ALA A 8 1.93 -11.31 -1.89
N PHE A 9 2.31 -12.54 -1.49
CA PHE A 9 3.58 -13.15 -1.86
C PHE A 9 3.72 -13.28 -3.38
N ASP A 10 2.71 -13.83 -4.06
CA ASP A 10 2.71 -13.95 -5.52
C ASP A 10 2.77 -12.57 -6.20
N LEU A 11 2.03 -11.59 -5.68
CA LEU A 11 2.03 -10.22 -6.20
C LEU A 11 3.43 -9.58 -6.08
N ILE A 12 4.07 -9.68 -4.91
CA ILE A 12 5.43 -9.16 -4.69
C ILE A 12 6.42 -9.93 -5.58
N ALA A 13 6.29 -11.24 -5.70
CA ALA A 13 7.18 -12.04 -6.54
C ALA A 13 7.13 -11.61 -8.02
N CYS A 14 5.92 -11.33 -8.54
CA CYS A 14 5.71 -10.81 -9.88
C CYS A 14 6.30 -9.40 -10.06
N LEU A 15 6.14 -8.53 -9.06
CA LEU A 15 6.56 -7.12 -9.12
C LEU A 15 8.00 -6.88 -8.63
N LYS A 16 8.72 -7.93 -8.18
CA LYS A 16 10.05 -7.80 -7.59
C LYS A 16 11.05 -7.12 -8.52
N LYS A 17 10.98 -7.42 -9.82
CA LYS A 17 11.84 -6.80 -10.85
C LYS A 17 11.56 -5.30 -11.04
N ASP A 18 10.33 -4.88 -10.74
CA ASP A 18 9.88 -3.49 -10.88
C ASP A 18 10.03 -2.68 -9.58
N ALA A 19 10.22 -3.36 -8.44
CA ALA A 19 10.36 -2.73 -7.13
C ALA A 19 11.65 -1.89 -7.00
N GLY A 20 12.64 -2.11 -7.87
CA GLY A 20 13.90 -1.36 -7.90
C GLY A 20 15.08 -2.09 -7.25
N ARG A 21 16.29 -1.57 -7.48
CA ARG A 21 17.56 -2.22 -7.08
C ARG A 21 17.67 -2.52 -5.59
N GLU A 22 17.01 -1.74 -4.75
CA GLU A 22 17.03 -1.93 -3.29
C GLU A 22 16.34 -3.22 -2.84
N PHE A 23 15.43 -3.78 -3.65
CA PHE A 23 14.70 -5.02 -3.37
C PHE A 23 15.21 -6.24 -4.15
N GLU A 24 16.14 -6.08 -5.09
CA GLU A 24 16.65 -7.19 -5.92
C GLU A 24 17.26 -8.32 -5.07
N ASN A 25 18.00 -7.95 -4.04
CA ASN A 25 18.70 -8.89 -3.16
C ASN A 25 17.85 -9.39 -1.97
N LEU A 26 16.61 -8.91 -1.82
CA LEU A 26 15.72 -9.32 -0.74
C LEU A 26 14.85 -10.51 -1.16
N THR A 27 14.53 -11.38 -0.21
CA THR A 27 13.55 -12.47 -0.43
C THR A 27 12.13 -11.88 -0.50
N VAL A 28 11.19 -12.60 -1.10
CA VAL A 28 9.79 -12.13 -1.18
C VAL A 28 9.22 -11.98 0.23
N GLU A 29 9.62 -12.86 1.15
CA GLU A 29 9.32 -12.83 2.58
C GLU A 29 9.85 -11.55 3.23
N SER A 30 11.12 -11.23 3.01
CA SER A 30 11.71 -10.01 3.55
C SER A 30 11.05 -8.74 2.99
N ILE A 31 10.68 -8.74 1.70
CA ILE A 31 9.95 -7.63 1.08
C ILE A 31 8.52 -7.55 1.65
N PHE A 32 7.86 -8.69 1.85
CA PHE A 32 6.54 -8.76 2.47
C PHE A 32 6.56 -8.24 3.91
N ASP A 33 7.56 -8.62 4.70
CA ASP A 33 7.74 -8.11 6.07
C ASP A 33 8.08 -6.61 6.07
N GLU A 34 8.81 -6.13 5.06
CA GLU A 34 9.03 -4.70 4.90
C GLU A 34 7.76 -3.95 4.51
N ILE A 35 6.91 -4.46 3.62
CA ILE A 35 5.82 -3.69 3.01
C ILE A 35 4.45 -3.94 3.67
N ILE A 36 4.14 -5.19 4.03
CA ILE A 36 2.78 -5.68 4.30
C ILE A 36 2.55 -6.10 5.76
N GLU A 37 3.59 -6.22 6.59
CA GLU A 37 3.42 -6.67 7.98
C GLU A 37 2.55 -5.72 8.84
N PHE A 38 2.25 -4.51 8.36
CA PHE A 38 1.48 -3.54 9.13
C PHE A 38 -0.02 -3.78 9.04
N PRO A 39 -0.70 -3.99 10.18
CA PRO A 39 -2.14 -4.16 10.18
C PRO A 39 -2.82 -2.88 9.67
N ALA A 40 -3.52 -3.02 8.54
CA ALA A 40 -4.30 -1.95 7.94
C ALA A 40 -5.78 -2.33 7.88
N LEU A 41 -6.64 -1.38 8.25
CA LEU A 41 -8.08 -1.49 8.11
C LEU A 41 -8.53 -0.73 6.87
N VAL A 42 -9.13 -1.44 5.92
CA VAL A 42 -9.71 -0.85 4.72
C VAL A 42 -11.21 -0.68 4.92
N LYS A 43 -11.72 0.54 4.76
CA LYS A 43 -13.15 0.85 4.82
C LYS A 43 -13.59 1.67 3.62
N ALA A 44 -14.59 1.20 2.90
CA ALA A 44 -15.31 2.03 1.95
C ALA A 44 -16.24 3.02 2.69
N LYS A 45 -16.13 4.30 2.38
CA LYS A 45 -16.96 5.39 2.93
C LYS A 45 -17.39 6.30 1.79
N ARG A 46 -18.66 6.23 1.39
CA ARG A 46 -19.24 7.09 0.33
C ARG A 46 -18.32 7.17 -0.90
N ASP A 47 -17.62 8.29 -1.08
CA ASP A 47 -16.71 8.67 -2.17
C ASP A 47 -15.25 8.23 -1.97
N ARG A 48 -14.92 7.54 -0.86
CA ARG A 48 -13.55 7.17 -0.49
C ARG A 48 -13.38 5.73 -0.07
N ILE A 49 -12.19 5.19 -0.32
CA ILE A 49 -11.67 3.98 0.31
C ILE A 49 -10.59 4.46 1.29
N VAL A 50 -10.87 4.32 2.57
CA VAL A 50 -9.97 4.75 3.65
C VAL A 50 -9.16 3.55 4.11
N VAL A 51 -7.85 3.61 3.89
CA VAL A 51 -6.87 2.64 4.39
C VAL A 51 -6.25 3.22 5.66
N THR A 52 -6.51 2.61 6.81
CA THR A 52 -5.96 3.06 8.10
C THR A 52 -4.93 2.07 8.62
N PHE A 53 -3.66 2.46 8.67
CA PHE A 53 -2.59 1.70 9.30
C PHE A 53 -2.61 1.92 10.82
N TYR A 54 -2.53 0.84 11.61
CA TYR A 54 -2.63 0.86 13.07
C TYR A 54 -1.33 0.40 13.75
N GLY A 55 -0.54 1.32 14.29
CA GLY A 55 0.70 1.01 15.02
C GLY A 55 1.68 0.11 14.26
N GLY A 56 2.86 -0.12 14.83
CA GLY A 56 3.85 -1.07 14.28
C GLY A 56 4.47 -0.71 12.92
N TYR A 57 4.01 0.32 12.22
CA TYR A 57 4.58 0.76 10.95
C TYR A 57 5.88 1.53 11.13
N ARG A 58 6.88 1.23 10.28
CA ARG A 58 8.16 1.95 10.30
C ARG A 58 7.93 3.41 9.89
N ALA A 59 8.63 4.34 10.54
CA ALA A 59 8.49 5.79 10.25
C ALA A 59 8.72 6.13 8.77
N ARG A 60 9.67 5.44 8.11
CA ARG A 60 9.94 5.58 6.68
C ARG A 60 8.74 5.22 5.80
N HIS A 61 7.92 4.24 6.17
CA HIS A 61 6.73 3.87 5.40
C HIS A 61 5.64 4.92 5.50
N LYS A 62 5.44 5.48 6.70
CA LYS A 62 4.53 6.61 6.88
C LYS A 62 4.96 7.78 5.98
N ALA A 63 6.23 8.17 6.06
CA ALA A 63 6.76 9.27 5.25
C ALA A 63 6.63 9.01 3.74
N ALA A 64 6.94 7.79 3.28
CA ALA A 64 6.83 7.42 1.88
C ALA A 64 5.37 7.44 1.38
N ALA A 65 4.43 6.91 2.17
CA ALA A 65 3.02 6.91 1.83
C ALA A 65 2.42 8.32 1.83
N GLU A 66 2.75 9.15 2.82
CA GLU A 66 2.32 10.56 2.88
C GLU A 66 2.88 11.35 1.69
N ALA A 67 4.15 11.16 1.34
CA ALA A 67 4.77 11.80 0.18
C ALA A 67 4.15 11.34 -1.15
N LEU A 68 3.85 10.05 -1.30
CA LEU A 68 3.18 9.52 -2.48
C LEU A 68 1.77 10.10 -2.63
N MET A 69 0.97 10.09 -1.56
CA MET A 69 -0.38 10.65 -1.58
C MET A 69 -0.35 12.15 -1.91
N GLY A 70 0.57 12.90 -1.30
CA GLY A 70 0.78 14.31 -1.61
C GLY A 70 1.08 14.54 -3.10
N ARG A 71 2.03 13.80 -3.68
CA ARG A 71 2.33 13.88 -5.12
C ARG A 71 1.13 13.53 -6.00
N LEU A 72 0.34 12.53 -5.63
CA LEU A 72 -0.85 12.14 -6.38
C LEU A 72 -1.93 13.24 -6.33
N ASP A 73 -2.10 13.91 -5.20
CA ASP A 73 -3.02 15.04 -5.06
C ASP A 73 -2.53 16.25 -5.86
N GLU A 74 -1.25 16.61 -5.76
CA GLU A 74 -0.61 17.73 -6.49
C GLU A 74 -0.69 17.55 -8.01
N THR A 75 -0.46 16.31 -8.49
CA THR A 75 -0.52 15.99 -9.93
C THR A 75 -1.94 15.72 -10.43
N GLY A 76 -2.96 15.82 -9.58
CA GLY A 76 -4.35 15.52 -9.92
C GLY A 76 -4.59 14.04 -10.29
N ARG A 77 -3.68 13.15 -9.90
CA ARG A 77 -3.72 11.71 -10.17
C ARG A 77 -4.42 10.90 -9.08
N ASN A 78 -4.71 11.50 -7.92
CA ASN A 78 -5.61 10.91 -6.93
C ASN A 78 -7.08 11.06 -7.39
N VAL A 79 -7.44 10.29 -8.42
CA VAL A 79 -8.75 10.30 -9.06
C VAL A 79 -9.62 9.15 -8.55
N PRO A 80 -10.95 9.27 -8.65
CA PRO A 80 -11.85 8.15 -8.36
C PRO A 80 -11.54 6.96 -9.28
N ILE A 81 -11.51 5.75 -8.72
CA ILE A 81 -11.18 4.53 -9.46
C ILE A 81 -12.49 3.85 -9.89
N PRO A 82 -12.80 3.74 -11.21
CA PRO A 82 -14.10 3.26 -11.68
C PRO A 82 -14.45 1.85 -11.18
N TRP A 83 -13.49 0.92 -11.24
CA TRP A 83 -13.68 -0.46 -10.79
C TRP A 83 -13.67 -0.62 -9.25
N LEU A 84 -13.47 0.46 -8.50
CA LEU A 84 -13.60 0.48 -7.03
C LEU A 84 -14.85 1.27 -6.57
N GLY A 85 -15.88 1.30 -7.40
CA GLY A 85 -17.13 2.00 -7.14
C GLY A 85 -16.98 3.51 -7.19
N ASN A 86 -16.07 3.99 -8.05
CA ASN A 86 -15.79 5.40 -8.28
C ASN A 86 -15.37 6.15 -7.00
N ARG A 87 -14.45 5.54 -6.23
CA ARG A 87 -13.95 6.08 -4.95
C ARG A 87 -12.49 6.47 -5.06
N LYS A 88 -12.10 7.54 -4.34
CA LYS A 88 -10.70 7.93 -4.15
C LYS A 88 -10.05 7.15 -3.02
N ILE A 89 -8.74 6.95 -3.08
CA ILE A 89 -7.99 6.33 -1.99
C ILE A 89 -7.57 7.42 -1.00
N GLU A 90 -7.74 7.14 0.29
CA GLU A 90 -7.24 7.96 1.37
C GLU A 90 -6.45 7.08 2.35
N VAL A 91 -5.25 7.52 2.70
CA VAL A 91 -4.40 6.82 3.66
C VAL A 91 -4.41 7.55 5.00
N ARG A 92 -4.53 6.80 6.09
CA ARG A 92 -4.45 7.30 7.47
C ARG A 92 -3.50 6.44 8.28
N PHE A 93 -2.84 7.09 9.24
CA PHE A 93 -1.94 6.47 10.20
C PHE A 93 -2.47 6.73 11.62
N LYS A 94 -2.58 5.68 12.43
CA LYS A 94 -3.06 5.73 13.82
C LYS A 94 -2.14 4.96 14.75
#